data_AF-A0A538HBD4-F1
#
_entry.id   AF-A0A538HBD4-F1
#
_cell.length_a   1.000
_cell.length_b   1.000
_cell.length_c   1.000
_cell.angle_alpha   90.00
_cell.angle_beta   90.00
_cell.angle_gamma   90.00
#
_symmetry.space_group_name_H-M   'P 1'
#
loop_
_entity.id
_entity.type
_entity.pdbx_description
1 polymer ?
#
loop_
_entity_poly.entity_id
_entity_poly.type
_entity_poly.pdbx_seq_one_letter_code
_entity_poly.pdbx_strand_id
1 'polypeptide(L)'
;YGVGYARDGKTVGNGGKLENTSGLYRYFKQQAHATKAAVFYYIIPVSAQAGCFEEQGALKEGIPTVYEGGGGKGHCLGAGENPAAPAFDQDVLNMRQAGVDVMFDAMDVSANERLCQAMDRQKFSVKAKVSTIEVWGDIVGSEFSAPCRNSVFIAGLSASYSELGNPMVARFRSDLSKYGPNYPLHQWTLEGWALGNEFVEAVKTLGANVTRKGYMGWLEGLNQYTMNGLFNPLDYRKVDYTKPTPSCNTIVQWQDSAHRFVTREPVTYCPIVNWYPTPAGDDGS
;
A
#
# COMPACT_ATOMS: atom_id res chain seq x y z
N TYR A 1 12.55 8.66 -11.47
CA TYR A 1 11.14 8.30 -11.67
C TYR A 1 10.80 7.09 -10.84
N GLY A 2 9.66 7.10 -10.14
CA GLY A 2 9.25 6.03 -9.24
C GLY A 2 9.95 6.19 -7.89
N VAL A 3 9.22 6.67 -6.89
CA VAL A 3 9.67 6.66 -5.49
C VAL A 3 10.08 5.23 -5.16
N GLY A 4 11.29 5.04 -4.64
CA GLY A 4 11.85 3.73 -4.29
C GLY A 4 12.37 2.84 -5.43
N TYR A 5 12.00 3.12 -6.68
CA TYR A 5 12.38 2.34 -7.87
C TYR A 5 13.17 3.20 -8.85
N ALA A 6 14.27 3.81 -8.40
CA ALA A 6 15.12 4.60 -9.28
C ALA A 6 15.48 3.77 -10.55
N ARG A 7 15.22 4.35 -11.72
CA ARG A 7 15.54 3.72 -13.01
C ARG A 7 16.64 4.52 -13.69
N ASP A 8 17.82 3.92 -13.82
CA ASP A 8 18.91 4.42 -14.66
C ASP A 8 19.09 3.61 -15.96
N GLY A 9 18.29 2.54 -16.12
CA GLY A 9 18.35 1.61 -17.25
C GLY A 9 19.54 0.65 -17.22
N LYS A 10 20.31 0.62 -16.14
CA LYS A 10 21.52 -0.20 -15.96
C LYS A 10 21.49 -1.06 -14.70
N THR A 11 20.90 -0.56 -13.63
CA THR A 11 20.75 -1.25 -12.35
C THR A 11 19.31 -1.10 -11.84
N VAL A 12 18.84 -2.11 -11.12
CA VAL A 12 17.52 -2.06 -10.49
C VAL A 12 17.61 -1.14 -9.27
N GLY A 13 16.71 -0.16 -9.19
CA GLY A 13 16.65 0.77 -8.06
C GLY A 13 17.92 1.62 -7.89
N ASN A 14 18.27 1.87 -6.64
CA ASN A 14 19.46 2.63 -6.23
C ASN A 14 20.65 1.68 -6.00
N GLY A 15 21.28 1.24 -7.09
CA GLY A 15 22.45 0.34 -7.02
C GLY A 15 22.10 -1.07 -6.55
N GLY A 16 21.03 -1.66 -7.08
CA GLY A 16 20.55 -3.00 -6.73
C GLY A 16 19.66 -3.04 -5.49
N LYS A 17 19.20 -1.87 -5.01
CA LYS A 17 18.38 -1.72 -3.81
C LYS A 17 17.13 -0.92 -4.12
N LEU A 18 16.04 -1.31 -3.49
CA LEU A 18 14.79 -0.57 -3.50
C LEU A 18 14.69 0.20 -2.21
N GLU A 19 14.39 1.48 -2.33
CA GLU A 19 14.44 2.42 -1.22
C GLU A 19 13.02 2.69 -0.74
N ASN A 20 12.77 2.55 0.55
CA ASN A 20 11.44 2.77 1.11
C ASN A 20 11.49 3.69 2.33
N THR A 21 10.32 4.12 2.80
CA THR A 21 10.14 5.07 3.89
C THR A 21 9.32 4.43 4.99
N SER A 22 9.67 4.68 6.25
CA SER A 22 9.08 3.98 7.40
C SER A 22 7.87 4.68 8.03
N GLY A 23 7.35 5.75 7.40
CA GLY A 23 6.30 6.61 7.98
C GLY A 23 5.00 5.87 8.29
N LEU A 24 4.63 4.88 7.45
CA LEU A 24 3.47 4.02 7.66
C LEU A 24 3.56 3.25 8.99
N TYR A 25 4.68 2.59 9.24
CA TYR A 25 4.88 1.81 10.46
C TYR A 25 4.95 2.70 11.69
N ARG A 26 5.51 3.92 11.56
CA ARG A 26 5.51 4.92 12.63
C ARG A 26 4.09 5.28 13.04
N TYR A 27 3.18 5.47 12.08
CA TYR A 27 1.77 5.71 12.38
C TYR A 27 1.19 4.57 13.23
N PHE A 28 1.36 3.30 12.82
CA PHE A 28 0.84 2.18 13.61
C PHE A 28 1.53 2.02 14.96
N LYS A 29 2.82 2.36 15.07
CA LYS A 29 3.53 2.42 16.35
C LYS A 29 2.89 3.43 17.31
N GLN A 30 2.53 4.60 16.81
CA GLN A 30 2.04 5.72 17.62
C GLN A 30 0.54 5.64 17.89
N GLN A 31 -0.26 5.38 16.85
CA GLN A 31 -1.73 5.46 16.90
C GLN A 31 -2.38 4.12 17.29
N ALA A 32 -1.85 3.00 16.77
CA ALA A 32 -2.34 1.67 17.13
C ALA A 32 -1.52 1.03 18.26
N HIS A 33 -0.49 1.70 18.78
CA HIS A 33 0.42 1.16 19.79
C HIS A 33 0.93 -0.25 19.43
N ALA A 34 1.30 -0.44 18.16
CA ALA A 34 1.80 -1.72 17.66
C ALA A 34 3.11 -2.11 18.35
N THR A 35 3.24 -3.39 18.71
CA THR A 35 4.41 -3.91 19.44
C THR A 35 4.99 -5.18 18.86
N LYS A 36 4.21 -6.01 18.17
CA LYS A 36 4.63 -7.29 17.63
C LYS A 36 3.92 -7.55 16.32
N ALA A 37 4.68 -7.56 15.23
CA ALA A 37 4.14 -7.77 13.90
C ALA A 37 4.10 -9.25 13.52
N ALA A 38 3.08 -9.62 12.75
CA ALA A 38 3.19 -10.68 11.77
C ALA A 38 3.32 -10.07 10.37
N VAL A 39 4.10 -10.73 9.49
CA VAL A 39 4.20 -10.35 8.08
C VAL A 39 3.79 -11.52 7.20
N PHE A 40 2.85 -11.30 6.30
CA PHE A 40 2.36 -12.30 5.36
C PHE A 40 2.73 -11.93 3.92
N TYR A 41 3.31 -12.88 3.19
CA TYR A 41 3.67 -12.74 1.79
C TYR A 41 3.72 -14.12 1.16
N TYR A 42 3.66 -14.21 -0.16
CA TYR A 42 3.82 -15.45 -0.90
C TYR A 42 5.28 -15.79 -1.20
N ILE A 43 5.59 -17.07 -1.33
CA ILE A 43 6.90 -17.59 -1.76
C ILE A 43 7.26 -17.28 -3.23
N ILE A 44 6.67 -16.26 -3.84
CA ILE A 44 7.03 -15.76 -5.17
C ILE A 44 7.86 -14.48 -5.03
N PRO A 45 8.83 -14.22 -5.93
CA PRO A 45 9.83 -13.16 -5.75
C PRO A 45 9.26 -11.78 -5.40
N VAL A 46 8.31 -11.28 -6.20
CA VAL A 46 7.71 -9.95 -6.01
C VAL A 46 7.00 -9.79 -4.66
N SER A 47 6.27 -10.83 -4.21
CA SER A 47 5.54 -10.79 -2.94
C SER A 47 6.49 -10.93 -1.76
N ALA A 48 7.50 -11.80 -1.85
CA ALA A 48 8.51 -11.98 -0.81
C ALA A 48 9.37 -10.72 -0.62
N GLN A 49 9.71 -10.02 -1.71
CA GLN A 49 10.37 -8.73 -1.65
C GLN A 49 9.51 -7.68 -0.94
N ALA A 50 8.23 -7.56 -1.31
CA ALA A 50 7.32 -6.66 -0.64
C ALA A 50 7.14 -7.01 0.84
N GLY A 51 7.05 -8.30 1.19
CA GLY A 51 7.07 -8.75 2.59
C GLY A 51 8.32 -8.32 3.34
N CYS A 52 9.49 -8.34 2.70
CA CYS A 52 10.71 -7.80 3.29
C CYS A 52 10.63 -6.28 3.52
N PHE A 53 9.97 -5.52 2.64
CA PHE A 53 9.76 -4.08 2.87
C PHE A 53 8.94 -3.84 4.14
N GLU A 54 7.86 -4.61 4.30
CA GLU A 54 6.96 -4.54 5.46
C GLU A 54 7.70 -4.84 6.76
N GLU A 55 8.48 -5.91 6.76
CA GLU A 55 9.27 -6.31 7.90
C GLU A 55 10.36 -5.29 8.29
N GLN A 56 11.18 -4.87 7.33
CA GLN A 56 12.28 -3.93 7.62
C GLN A 56 11.74 -2.57 8.05
N GLY A 57 10.64 -2.12 7.45
CA GLY A 57 9.97 -0.89 7.82
C GLY A 57 9.39 -0.94 9.23
N ALA A 58 8.71 -2.03 9.59
CA ALA A 58 8.19 -2.25 10.94
C ALA A 58 9.32 -2.30 11.98
N LEU A 59 10.38 -3.05 11.69
CA LEU A 59 11.56 -3.15 12.57
C LEU A 59 12.22 -1.78 12.79
N LYS A 60 12.31 -0.95 11.75
CA LYS A 60 12.91 0.39 11.82
C LYS A 60 12.19 1.31 12.82
N GLU A 61 10.88 1.13 12.97
CA GLU A 61 10.05 1.89 13.91
C GLU A 61 9.83 1.14 15.25
N GLY A 62 10.62 0.08 15.49
CA GLY A 62 10.62 -0.66 16.76
C GLY A 62 9.41 -1.59 16.93
N ILE A 63 8.93 -2.17 15.84
CA ILE A 63 7.90 -3.22 15.82
C ILE A 63 8.56 -4.50 15.29
N PRO A 64 9.08 -5.40 16.16
CA PRO A 64 9.67 -6.65 15.71
C PRO A 64 8.63 -7.56 15.06
N THR A 65 9.00 -8.19 13.94
CA THR A 65 8.28 -9.34 13.38
C THR A 65 8.52 -10.55 14.26
N VAL A 66 7.46 -11.07 14.87
CA VAL A 66 7.52 -12.28 15.72
C VAL A 66 6.94 -13.51 15.02
N TYR A 67 6.41 -13.32 13.81
CA TYR A 67 5.81 -14.38 13.01
C TYR A 67 5.80 -14.02 11.52
N GLU A 68 6.17 -14.96 10.65
CA GLU A 68 6.00 -14.87 9.20
C GLU A 68 4.97 -15.90 8.74
N GLY A 69 4.10 -15.52 7.79
CA GLY A 69 3.18 -16.45 7.13
C GLY A 69 3.90 -17.68 6.59
N GLY A 70 3.24 -18.85 6.66
CA GLY A 70 3.83 -20.15 6.35
C GLY A 70 4.75 -20.71 7.43
N GLY A 71 4.82 -20.08 8.62
CA GLY A 71 5.59 -20.58 9.76
C GLY A 71 7.09 -20.29 9.71
N GLY A 72 7.50 -19.30 8.91
CA GLY A 72 8.88 -18.86 8.78
C GLY A 72 9.42 -18.18 10.05
N LYS A 73 10.73 -18.28 10.24
CA LYS A 73 11.52 -17.46 11.19
C LYS A 73 12.69 -16.78 10.46
N GLY A 74 12.58 -16.67 9.14
CA GLY A 74 13.69 -16.44 8.23
C GLY A 74 14.10 -14.98 8.10
N HIS A 75 13.18 -14.04 8.35
CA HIS A 75 13.30 -12.61 8.09
C HIS A 75 13.74 -12.32 6.65
N CYS A 76 12.87 -11.70 5.84
CA CYS A 76 13.15 -11.33 4.45
C CYS A 76 13.62 -12.52 3.59
N LEU A 77 12.67 -13.27 3.00
CA LEU A 77 12.85 -14.50 2.19
C LEU A 77 12.75 -15.82 2.99
N GLY A 78 12.09 -15.80 4.16
CA GLY A 78 11.69 -16.99 4.91
C GLY A 78 10.60 -17.83 4.23
N ALA A 79 9.91 -18.67 5.02
CA ALA A 79 9.07 -19.76 4.53
C ALA A 79 7.88 -19.32 3.66
N GLY A 80 7.33 -18.11 3.83
CA GLY A 80 6.24 -17.52 3.04
C GLY A 80 4.98 -18.39 2.91
N GLU A 81 3.87 -17.79 2.48
CA GLU A 81 2.67 -18.54 2.16
C GLU A 81 2.79 -19.23 0.80
N ASN A 82 2.30 -20.47 0.73
CA ASN A 82 2.07 -21.11 -0.56
C ASN A 82 0.75 -20.58 -1.15
N PRO A 83 0.76 -19.88 -2.29
CA PRO A 83 -0.46 -19.30 -2.87
C PRO A 83 -1.53 -20.36 -3.20
N ALA A 84 -1.11 -21.59 -3.51
CA ALA A 84 -2.02 -22.68 -3.86
C ALA A 84 -2.61 -23.41 -2.63
N ALA A 85 -1.94 -23.34 -1.48
CA ALA A 85 -2.31 -24.10 -0.29
C ALA A 85 -1.91 -23.37 1.00
N PRO A 86 -2.51 -22.21 1.30
CA PRO A 86 -2.17 -21.45 2.51
C PRO A 86 -2.66 -22.17 3.77
N ALA A 87 -1.94 -22.02 4.88
CA ALA A 87 -2.17 -22.73 6.14
C ALA A 87 -2.84 -21.85 7.22
N PHE A 88 -3.68 -20.88 6.82
CA PHE A 88 -4.10 -19.75 7.66
C PHE A 88 -4.68 -20.11 9.04
N ASP A 89 -5.39 -21.22 9.22
CA ASP A 89 -5.85 -21.61 10.56
C ASP A 89 -4.68 -21.89 11.52
N GLN A 90 -3.63 -22.56 11.04
CA GLN A 90 -2.42 -22.81 11.82
C GLN A 90 -1.64 -21.51 12.06
N ASP A 91 -1.58 -20.65 11.05
CA ASP A 91 -0.86 -19.37 11.15
C ASP A 91 -1.50 -18.47 12.21
N VAL A 92 -2.83 -18.38 12.23
CA VAL A 92 -3.57 -17.62 13.25
C VAL A 92 -3.35 -18.17 14.66
N LEU A 93 -3.26 -19.49 14.83
CA LEU A 93 -2.92 -20.10 16.13
C LEU A 93 -1.50 -19.71 16.57
N ASN A 94 -0.53 -19.75 15.65
CA ASN A 94 0.86 -19.38 15.92
C ASN A 94 1.00 -17.89 16.24
N MET A 95 0.31 -17.02 15.50
CA MET A 95 0.25 -15.58 15.76
C MET A 95 -0.28 -15.28 17.16
N ARG A 96 -1.37 -15.95 17.56
CA ARG A 96 -1.92 -15.83 18.91
C ARG A 96 -0.88 -16.23 19.95
N GLN A 97 -0.19 -17.35 19.75
CA GLN A 97 0.84 -17.82 20.68
C GLN A 97 2.03 -16.87 20.78
N ALA A 98 2.44 -16.24 19.67
CA ALA A 98 3.51 -15.26 19.62
C ALA A 98 3.09 -13.89 20.20
N GLY A 99 1.80 -13.65 20.36
CA GLY A 99 1.22 -12.40 20.85
C GLY A 99 1.29 -11.29 19.81
N VAL A 100 1.08 -11.62 18.54
CA VAL A 100 0.98 -10.65 17.43
C VAL A 100 -0.15 -9.65 17.71
N ASP A 101 0.11 -8.35 17.52
CA ASP A 101 -0.88 -7.29 17.71
C ASP A 101 -1.07 -6.37 16.49
N VAL A 102 -0.23 -6.51 15.46
CA VAL A 102 -0.38 -5.88 14.15
C VAL A 102 0.02 -6.86 13.06
N MET A 103 -0.59 -6.75 11.88
CA MET A 103 -0.22 -7.53 10.70
C MET A 103 0.08 -6.60 9.53
N PHE A 104 1.09 -6.96 8.75
CA PHE A 104 1.36 -6.38 7.44
C PHE A 104 1.33 -7.49 6.40
N ASP A 105 0.81 -7.22 5.20
CA ASP A 105 0.77 -8.22 4.14
C ASP A 105 1.09 -7.69 2.75
N ALA A 106 1.61 -8.60 1.93
CA ALA A 106 1.84 -8.45 0.51
C ALA A 106 1.12 -9.57 -0.27
N MET A 107 -0.17 -9.78 0.01
CA MET A 107 -1.00 -10.83 -0.59
C MET A 107 -2.19 -10.25 -1.37
N ASP A 108 -2.80 -11.07 -2.23
CA ASP A 108 -4.00 -10.70 -2.98
C ASP A 108 -5.28 -10.67 -2.12
N VAL A 109 -6.37 -10.19 -2.70
CA VAL A 109 -7.68 -10.07 -2.03
C VAL A 109 -8.16 -11.40 -1.47
N SER A 110 -8.04 -12.50 -2.23
CA SER A 110 -8.61 -13.80 -1.87
C SER A 110 -7.86 -14.46 -0.71
N ALA A 111 -6.55 -14.27 -0.60
CA ALA A 111 -5.80 -14.71 0.57
C ALA A 111 -6.16 -13.89 1.80
N ASN A 112 -6.28 -12.57 1.65
CA ASN A 112 -6.64 -11.69 2.74
C ASN A 112 -8.06 -11.97 3.28
N GLU A 113 -9.00 -12.29 2.40
CA GLU A 113 -10.35 -12.77 2.76
C GLU A 113 -10.28 -14.06 3.57
N ARG A 114 -9.59 -15.09 3.06
CA ARG A 114 -9.44 -16.40 3.71
C ARG A 114 -8.71 -16.32 5.05
N LEU A 115 -7.69 -15.46 5.16
CA LEU A 115 -7.00 -15.19 6.41
C LEU A 115 -7.93 -14.52 7.42
N CYS A 116 -8.77 -13.57 6.98
CA CYS A 116 -9.79 -13.00 7.85
C CYS A 116 -10.80 -14.06 8.34
N GLN A 117 -11.23 -14.97 7.47
CA GLN A 117 -12.11 -16.07 7.86
C GLN A 117 -11.45 -16.97 8.91
N ALA A 118 -10.14 -17.26 8.77
CA ALA A 118 -9.38 -18.01 9.77
C ALA A 118 -9.30 -17.24 11.10
N MET A 119 -9.01 -15.94 11.07
CA MET A 119 -8.99 -15.09 12.26
C MET A 119 -10.34 -15.13 13.00
N ASP A 120 -11.45 -15.01 12.27
CA ASP A 120 -12.79 -15.04 12.86
C ASP A 120 -13.16 -16.42 13.41
N ARG A 121 -12.86 -17.51 12.69
CA ARG A 121 -13.04 -18.89 13.18
C ARG A 121 -12.30 -19.12 14.49
N GLN A 122 -11.07 -18.64 14.57
CA GLN A 122 -10.25 -18.77 15.78
C GLN A 122 -10.61 -17.75 16.85
N LYS A 123 -11.43 -16.72 16.54
CA LYS A 123 -11.72 -15.57 17.43
C LYS A 123 -10.46 -14.80 17.80
N PHE A 124 -9.54 -14.64 16.86
CA PHE A 124 -8.32 -13.86 17.01
C PHE A 124 -8.48 -12.50 16.32
N SER A 125 -7.99 -11.44 16.97
CA SER A 125 -8.02 -10.09 16.41
C SER A 125 -6.70 -9.40 16.67
N VAL A 126 -6.34 -8.49 15.77
CA VAL A 126 -5.18 -7.61 15.88
C VAL A 126 -5.67 -6.17 15.91
N LYS A 127 -4.81 -5.25 16.36
CA LYS A 127 -5.14 -3.81 16.42
C LYS A 127 -5.24 -3.21 15.02
N ALA A 128 -4.44 -3.71 14.09
CA ALA A 128 -4.50 -3.38 12.68
C ALA A 128 -4.00 -4.56 11.83
N LYS A 129 -4.76 -4.88 10.79
CA LYS A 129 -4.37 -5.73 9.68
C LYS A 129 -4.15 -4.82 8.47
N VAL A 130 -2.90 -4.54 8.15
CA VAL A 130 -2.50 -3.59 7.11
C VAL A 130 -2.27 -4.36 5.81
N SER A 131 -3.15 -4.13 4.84
CA SER A 131 -3.13 -4.82 3.55
C SER A 131 -2.72 -3.88 2.42
N THR A 132 -2.37 -4.48 1.28
CA THR A 132 -2.04 -3.74 0.06
C THR A 132 -3.26 -2.97 -0.47
N ILE A 133 -3.00 -2.02 -1.38
CA ILE A 133 -4.03 -1.28 -2.10
C ILE A 133 -4.99 -2.16 -2.91
N GLU A 134 -4.63 -3.41 -3.18
CA GLU A 134 -5.50 -4.39 -3.86
C GLU A 134 -6.78 -4.69 -3.05
N VAL A 135 -6.72 -4.53 -1.72
CA VAL A 135 -7.88 -4.70 -0.83
C VAL A 135 -8.72 -3.42 -0.73
N TRP A 136 -8.28 -2.30 -1.32
CA TRP A 136 -8.92 -0.99 -1.15
C TRP A 136 -10.12 -0.80 -2.08
N GLY A 137 -11.15 -1.62 -1.85
CA GLY A 137 -12.42 -1.56 -2.56
C GLY A 137 -13.62 -1.89 -1.68
N ASP A 138 -14.82 -1.64 -2.21
CA ASP A 138 -16.09 -1.97 -1.56
C ASP A 138 -16.27 -3.49 -1.35
N ILE A 139 -15.53 -4.30 -2.10
CA ILE A 139 -15.46 -5.76 -2.00
C ILE A 139 -15.21 -6.28 -0.57
N VAL A 140 -14.50 -5.51 0.26
CA VAL A 140 -14.26 -5.85 1.68
C VAL A 140 -15.57 -5.96 2.46
N GLY A 141 -16.58 -5.16 2.12
CA GLY A 141 -17.88 -5.21 2.79
C GLY A 141 -18.69 -6.45 2.47
N SER A 142 -18.49 -7.04 1.28
CA SER A 142 -19.24 -8.20 0.81
C SER A 142 -18.51 -9.53 0.97
N GLU A 143 -17.20 -9.55 0.81
CA GLU A 143 -16.42 -10.78 0.76
C GLU A 143 -15.68 -11.07 2.06
N PHE A 144 -15.15 -10.04 2.74
CA PHE A 144 -14.41 -10.28 3.97
C PHE A 144 -15.35 -10.62 5.12
N SER A 145 -14.90 -11.54 5.97
CA SER A 145 -15.63 -11.96 7.18
C SER A 145 -15.58 -10.89 8.27
N ALA A 146 -16.61 -10.92 9.13
CA ALA A 146 -16.68 -10.09 10.33
C ALA A 146 -16.58 -10.97 11.60
N PRO A 147 -15.91 -10.48 12.66
CA PRO A 147 -15.44 -9.10 12.83
C PRO A 147 -14.12 -8.71 12.14
N CYS A 148 -13.36 -9.64 11.55
CA CYS A 148 -12.00 -9.39 11.06
C CYS A 148 -11.89 -8.19 10.13
N ARG A 149 -12.81 -7.99 9.19
CA ARG A 149 -12.76 -6.87 8.23
C ARG A 149 -12.71 -5.49 8.87
N ASN A 150 -13.23 -5.32 10.09
CA ASN A 150 -13.13 -4.03 10.82
C ASN A 150 -11.71 -3.75 11.33
N SER A 151 -10.80 -4.72 11.27
CA SER A 151 -9.37 -4.52 11.56
C SER A 151 -8.55 -4.20 10.30
N VAL A 152 -9.15 -4.18 9.11
CA VAL A 152 -8.44 -3.95 7.84
C VAL A 152 -8.13 -2.47 7.67
N PHE A 153 -6.84 -2.16 7.58
CA PHE A 153 -6.28 -0.86 7.24
C PHE A 153 -5.54 -0.94 5.90
N ILE A 154 -5.51 0.18 5.20
CA ILE A 154 -4.76 0.33 3.96
C ILE A 154 -4.12 1.70 3.95
N ALA A 155 -2.91 1.79 3.40
CA ALA A 155 -2.24 3.04 3.14
C ALA A 155 -2.00 3.26 1.65
N GLY A 156 -1.92 4.53 1.25
CA GLY A 156 -1.59 4.90 -0.13
C GLY A 156 -1.20 6.37 -0.26
N LEU A 157 -0.92 6.78 -1.49
CA LEU A 157 -0.38 8.10 -1.81
C LEU A 157 -1.46 9.09 -2.27
N SER A 158 -2.72 8.67 -2.29
CA SER A 158 -3.86 9.43 -2.79
C SER A 158 -4.98 9.53 -1.74
N ALA A 159 -5.86 10.52 -1.88
CA ALA A 159 -7.08 10.60 -1.11
C ALA A 159 -7.99 9.40 -1.41
N SER A 160 -8.76 8.95 -0.42
CA SER A 160 -9.66 7.82 -0.58
C SER A 160 -10.75 8.08 -1.63
N TYR A 161 -11.12 7.06 -2.41
CA TYR A 161 -12.33 7.09 -3.24
C TYR A 161 -13.63 7.34 -2.45
N SER A 162 -13.58 7.22 -1.13
CA SER A 162 -14.67 7.51 -0.20
C SER A 162 -14.70 8.97 0.29
N GLU A 163 -13.71 9.78 -0.05
CA GLU A 163 -13.54 11.16 0.44
C GLU A 163 -14.23 12.18 -0.49
N LEU A 164 -15.56 12.23 -0.45
CA LEU A 164 -16.37 13.09 -1.35
C LEU A 164 -16.13 14.61 -1.19
N GLY A 165 -15.48 15.03 -0.09
CA GLY A 165 -15.05 16.42 0.08
C GLY A 165 -13.94 16.83 -0.90
N ASN A 166 -13.21 15.86 -1.48
CA ASN A 166 -12.24 16.13 -2.53
C ASN A 166 -12.96 16.24 -3.90
N PRO A 167 -12.80 17.36 -4.64
CA PRO A 167 -13.52 17.57 -5.90
C PRO A 167 -13.15 16.57 -7.00
N MET A 168 -11.90 16.06 -7.01
CA MET A 168 -11.49 15.02 -7.96
C MET A 168 -12.17 13.69 -7.66
N VAL A 169 -12.32 13.35 -6.38
CA VAL A 169 -13.06 12.14 -5.95
C VAL A 169 -14.54 12.29 -6.29
N ALA A 170 -15.16 13.43 -6.00
CA ALA A 170 -16.56 13.68 -6.35
C ALA A 170 -16.80 13.56 -7.87
N ARG A 171 -15.89 14.12 -8.68
CA ARG A 171 -15.95 14.00 -10.14
C ARG A 171 -15.77 12.54 -10.60
N PHE A 172 -14.78 11.83 -10.07
CA PHE A 172 -14.59 10.41 -10.34
C PHE A 172 -15.86 9.59 -10.05
N ARG A 173 -16.49 9.81 -8.90
CA ARG A 173 -17.72 9.13 -8.50
C ARG A 173 -18.87 9.38 -9.47
N SER A 174 -19.02 10.63 -9.93
CA SER A 174 -19.98 11.00 -10.96
C SER A 174 -19.68 10.31 -12.29
N ASP A 175 -18.42 10.32 -12.73
CA ASP A 175 -18.00 9.72 -13.99
C ASP A 175 -18.17 8.19 -13.98
N LEU A 176 -17.76 7.52 -12.90
CA LEU A 176 -17.93 6.08 -12.74
C LEU A 176 -19.40 5.69 -12.75
N SER A 177 -20.26 6.42 -12.02
CA SER A 177 -21.70 6.17 -12.03
C SER A 177 -22.33 6.33 -13.43
N LYS A 178 -21.79 7.22 -14.26
CA LYS A 178 -22.33 7.51 -15.59
C LYS A 178 -21.82 6.56 -16.66
N TYR A 179 -20.52 6.27 -16.65
CA TYR A 179 -19.83 5.57 -17.73
C TYR A 179 -19.44 4.13 -17.38
N GLY A 180 -19.44 3.79 -16.09
CA GLY A 180 -19.04 2.48 -15.58
C GLY A 180 -19.89 1.99 -14.40
N PRO A 181 -21.23 2.03 -14.47
CA PRO A 181 -22.10 1.75 -13.31
C PRO A 181 -21.96 0.32 -12.76
N ASN A 182 -21.40 -0.60 -13.53
CA ASN A 182 -21.19 -1.99 -13.14
C ASN A 182 -19.77 -2.28 -12.63
N TYR A 183 -18.86 -1.29 -12.64
CA TYR A 183 -17.52 -1.46 -12.09
C TYR A 183 -17.54 -1.20 -10.58
N PRO A 184 -16.87 -2.06 -9.78
CA PRO A 184 -16.79 -1.88 -8.35
C PRO A 184 -16.03 -0.61 -7.98
N LEU A 185 -16.34 -0.04 -6.83
CA LEU A 185 -15.58 1.08 -6.29
C LEU A 185 -14.28 0.57 -5.70
N HIS A 186 -13.19 1.01 -6.31
CA HIS A 186 -11.86 0.59 -5.92
C HIS A 186 -10.88 1.76 -6.06
N GLN A 187 -9.87 1.81 -5.19
CA GLN A 187 -8.88 2.88 -5.21
C GLN A 187 -8.10 2.91 -6.53
N TRP A 188 -7.67 1.76 -7.07
CA TRP A 188 -7.04 1.72 -8.39
C TRP A 188 -7.92 2.24 -9.53
N THR A 189 -9.24 2.10 -9.45
CA THR A 189 -10.15 2.67 -10.45
C THR A 189 -10.10 4.19 -10.41
N LEU A 190 -10.08 4.78 -9.21
CA LEU A 190 -9.90 6.22 -9.01
C LEU A 190 -8.52 6.67 -9.54
N GLU A 191 -7.44 6.01 -9.12
CA GLU A 191 -6.08 6.41 -9.51
C GLU A 191 -5.86 6.27 -11.01
N GLY A 192 -6.34 5.19 -11.63
CA GLY A 192 -6.28 5.01 -13.08
C GLY A 192 -7.08 6.06 -13.85
N TRP A 193 -8.30 6.39 -13.40
CA TRP A 193 -9.09 7.49 -13.96
C TRP A 193 -8.37 8.83 -13.82
N ALA A 194 -7.70 9.05 -12.69
CA ALA A 194 -7.00 10.29 -12.40
C ALA A 194 -5.74 10.47 -13.25
N LEU A 195 -4.92 9.41 -13.42
CA LEU A 195 -3.77 9.41 -14.34
C LEU A 195 -4.20 9.63 -15.80
N GLY A 196 -5.40 9.19 -16.18
CA GLY A 196 -6.00 9.54 -17.48
C GLY A 196 -6.24 11.05 -17.63
N ASN A 197 -6.67 11.73 -16.58
CA ASN A 197 -6.83 13.19 -16.59
C ASN A 197 -5.47 13.91 -16.65
N GLU A 198 -4.45 13.41 -15.93
CA GLU A 198 -3.08 13.92 -16.03
C GLU A 198 -2.55 13.87 -17.46
N PHE A 199 -2.74 12.74 -18.15
CA PHE A 199 -2.33 12.61 -19.55
C PHE A 199 -3.05 13.62 -20.45
N VAL A 200 -4.35 13.89 -20.22
CA VAL A 200 -5.09 14.92 -20.94
C VAL A 200 -4.52 16.31 -20.68
N GLU A 201 -4.10 16.63 -19.45
CA GLU A 201 -3.44 17.89 -19.13
C GLU A 201 -2.09 18.03 -19.85
N ALA A 202 -1.29 16.96 -19.87
CA ALA A 202 -0.04 16.93 -20.62
C ALA A 202 -0.26 17.16 -22.12
N VAL A 203 -1.24 16.48 -22.73
CA VAL A 203 -1.59 16.65 -24.16
C VAL A 203 -2.01 18.08 -24.46
N LYS A 204 -2.86 18.68 -23.63
CA LYS A 204 -3.27 20.09 -23.79
C LYS A 204 -2.10 21.06 -23.67
N THR A 205 -1.17 20.78 -22.75
CA THR A 205 0.02 21.61 -22.54
C THR A 205 1.00 21.52 -23.71
N LEU A 206 1.21 20.32 -24.26
CA LEU A 206 2.17 20.08 -25.33
C LEU A 206 1.64 20.47 -26.72
N GLY A 207 0.32 20.56 -26.89
CA GLY A 207 -0.30 20.88 -28.18
C GLY A 207 0.05 19.84 -29.25
N ALA A 208 0.57 20.27 -30.41
CA ALA A 208 1.00 19.36 -31.46
C ALA A 208 2.26 18.54 -31.13
N ASN A 209 2.96 18.85 -30.03
CA ASN A 209 4.24 18.23 -29.67
C ASN A 209 4.11 17.01 -28.74
N VAL A 210 2.98 16.29 -28.77
CA VAL A 210 2.77 15.06 -28.00
C VAL A 210 3.64 13.94 -28.56
N THR A 211 4.90 13.96 -28.13
CA THR A 211 5.90 12.92 -28.39
C THR A 211 6.29 12.30 -27.07
N ARG A 212 6.90 11.10 -27.07
CA ARG A 212 7.46 10.50 -25.86
C ARG A 212 8.41 11.48 -25.14
N LYS A 213 9.29 12.14 -25.89
CA LYS A 213 10.23 13.13 -25.33
C LYS A 213 9.49 14.32 -24.70
N GLY A 214 8.47 14.85 -25.38
CA GLY A 214 7.65 15.95 -24.86
C GLY A 214 6.92 15.59 -23.57
N TYR A 215 6.30 14.41 -23.53
CA TYR A 215 5.61 13.91 -22.34
C TYR A 215 6.56 13.69 -21.15
N MET A 216 7.71 13.04 -21.37
CA MET A 216 8.71 12.87 -20.31
C MET A 216 9.24 14.23 -19.81
N GLY A 217 9.50 15.18 -20.71
CA GLY A 217 9.92 16.53 -20.32
C GLY A 217 8.86 17.29 -19.53
N TRP A 218 7.57 17.07 -19.83
CA TRP A 218 6.47 17.60 -19.04
C TRP A 218 6.45 17.00 -17.63
N LEU A 219 6.56 15.67 -17.51
CA LEU A 219 6.63 14.98 -16.21
C LEU A 219 7.83 15.45 -15.37
N GLU A 220 9.01 15.61 -15.97
CA GLU A 220 10.22 16.13 -15.30
C GLU A 220 10.07 17.58 -14.84
N GLY A 221 9.24 18.36 -15.55
CA GLY A 221 8.93 19.75 -15.23
C GLY A 221 7.88 19.91 -14.13
N LEU A 222 7.16 18.84 -13.76
CA LEU A 222 6.21 18.88 -12.65
C LEU A 222 6.95 19.13 -11.34
N ASN A 223 6.42 20.07 -10.54
CA ASN A 223 6.92 20.35 -9.21
C ASN A 223 5.72 20.56 -8.29
N GLN A 224 5.70 19.81 -7.18
CA GLN A 224 4.58 19.83 -6.23
C GLN A 224 3.21 19.56 -6.88
N TYR A 225 3.18 18.73 -7.93
CA TYR A 225 1.94 18.42 -8.64
C TYR A 225 1.10 17.45 -7.82
N THR A 226 -0.06 17.88 -7.35
CA THR A 226 -0.94 17.08 -6.49
C THR A 226 -2.18 16.55 -7.20
N MET A 227 -2.30 16.80 -8.51
CA MET A 227 -3.50 16.50 -9.28
C MET A 227 -4.77 17.05 -8.60
N ASN A 228 -4.78 18.36 -8.36
CA ASN A 228 -5.84 19.07 -7.63
C ASN A 228 -6.08 18.54 -6.20
N GLY A 229 -4.99 18.21 -5.50
CA GLY A 229 -5.04 17.72 -4.11
C GLY A 229 -5.50 16.26 -3.97
N LEU A 230 -5.56 15.50 -5.07
CA LEU A 230 -5.88 14.08 -5.02
C LEU A 230 -4.70 13.25 -4.52
N PHE A 231 -3.48 13.56 -4.95
CA PHE A 231 -2.27 12.85 -4.53
C PHE A 231 -1.44 13.70 -3.57
N ASN A 232 -0.58 13.02 -2.80
CA ASN A 232 0.62 13.68 -2.28
C ASN A 232 1.41 14.30 -3.46
N PRO A 233 2.27 15.30 -3.20
CA PRO A 233 3.08 15.91 -4.25
C PRO A 233 3.82 14.87 -5.11
N LEU A 234 3.36 14.68 -6.35
CA LEU A 234 4.03 13.86 -7.35
C LEU A 234 5.25 14.63 -7.85
N ASP A 235 6.42 14.10 -7.53
CA ASP A 235 7.71 14.63 -7.96
C ASP A 235 8.49 13.56 -8.70
N TYR A 236 8.67 13.76 -10.00
CA TYR A 236 9.32 12.81 -10.89
C TYR A 236 10.84 13.00 -10.96
N ARG A 237 11.39 14.00 -10.26
CA ARG A 237 12.82 14.28 -10.21
C ARG A 237 13.58 13.15 -9.50
N LYS A 238 14.90 13.18 -9.67
CA LYS A 238 15.79 12.24 -8.96
C LYS A 238 15.75 12.53 -7.46
N VAL A 239 15.65 11.47 -6.67
CA VAL A 239 15.65 11.53 -5.21
C VAL A 239 17.08 11.35 -4.70
N ASP A 240 17.43 12.12 -3.67
CA ASP A 240 18.67 11.96 -2.91
C ASP A 240 18.40 11.02 -1.71
N TYR A 241 18.66 9.73 -1.89
CA TYR A 241 18.40 8.70 -0.87
C TYR A 241 19.30 8.83 0.38
N THR A 242 20.29 9.73 0.37
CA THR A 242 21.14 9.99 1.54
C THR A 242 20.50 10.96 2.53
N LYS A 243 19.43 11.66 2.12
CA LYS A 243 18.75 12.67 2.94
C LYS A 243 17.41 12.17 3.45
N PRO A 244 16.99 12.62 4.65
CA PRO A 244 15.63 12.41 5.12
C PRO A 244 14.60 12.96 4.13
N THR A 245 13.46 12.29 4.03
CA THR A 245 12.36 12.65 3.13
C THR A 245 11.03 12.67 3.89
N PRO A 246 10.04 13.45 3.44
CA PRO A 246 8.65 13.25 3.88
C PRO A 246 8.13 11.87 3.44
N SER A 247 7.46 11.15 4.35
CA SER A 247 6.73 9.90 4.08
C SER A 247 5.23 10.15 4.21
N CYS A 248 4.65 10.74 3.16
CA CYS A 248 3.24 11.11 3.13
C CYS A 248 2.35 9.93 2.76
N ASN A 249 1.41 9.56 3.63
CA ASN A 249 0.46 8.47 3.38
C ASN A 249 -0.95 8.87 3.81
N THR A 250 -1.94 8.60 2.97
CA THR A 250 -3.32 8.43 3.43
C THR A 250 -3.42 7.08 4.12
N ILE A 251 -4.13 6.99 5.23
CA ILE A 251 -4.44 5.75 5.92
C ILE A 251 -5.94 5.65 6.10
N VAL A 252 -6.52 4.56 5.63
CA VAL A 252 -7.94 4.25 5.75
C VAL A 252 -8.16 2.98 6.56
N GLN A 253 -9.35 2.83 7.12
CA GLN A 253 -9.80 1.62 7.78
C GLN A 253 -11.21 1.26 7.32
N TRP A 254 -11.47 -0.01 7.03
CA TRP A 254 -12.84 -0.46 6.82
C TRP A 254 -13.69 -0.29 8.10
N GLN A 255 -14.91 0.22 7.96
CA GLN A 255 -15.85 0.37 9.06
C GLN A 255 -17.23 -0.12 8.64
N ASP A 256 -17.72 -1.19 9.28
CA ASP A 256 -19.06 -1.73 9.02
C ASP A 256 -20.16 -0.70 9.27
N SER A 257 -20.02 0.14 10.30
CA SER A 257 -20.99 1.20 10.62
C SER A 257 -21.13 2.25 9.52
N ALA A 258 -20.10 2.41 8.69
CA ALA A 258 -20.08 3.34 7.56
C ALA A 258 -20.23 2.63 6.20
N HIS A 259 -20.19 1.28 6.17
CA HIS A 259 -20.15 0.45 4.98
C HIS A 259 -19.11 0.89 3.94
N ARG A 260 -17.94 1.37 4.41
CA ARG A 260 -16.85 1.87 3.55
C ARG A 260 -15.53 1.97 4.30
N PHE A 261 -14.47 2.24 3.55
CA PHE A 261 -13.21 2.74 4.10
C PHE A 261 -13.37 4.18 4.61
N VAL A 262 -13.02 4.40 5.87
CA VAL A 262 -13.00 5.70 6.53
C VAL A 262 -11.54 6.16 6.66
N THR A 263 -11.27 7.40 6.25
CA THR A 263 -9.98 8.06 6.42
C THR A 263 -9.65 8.21 7.91
N ARG A 264 -8.55 7.59 8.33
CA ARG A 264 -7.98 7.70 9.68
C ARG A 264 -6.88 8.74 9.74
N GLU A 265 -6.13 8.84 8.65
CA GLU A 265 -5.13 9.88 8.45
C GLU A 265 -5.19 10.34 6.99
N PRO A 266 -5.47 11.63 6.71
CA PRO A 266 -5.36 12.16 5.36
C PRO A 266 -3.90 12.19 4.86
N VAL A 267 -3.74 12.33 3.54
CA VAL A 267 -2.44 12.42 2.84
C VAL A 267 -1.50 13.53 3.34
N THR A 268 -1.96 14.39 4.25
CA THR A 268 -1.19 15.47 4.87
C THR A 268 -0.26 15.02 5.99
N TYR A 269 -0.41 13.81 6.53
CA TYR A 269 0.56 13.27 7.49
C TYR A 269 1.83 12.82 6.78
N CYS A 270 2.87 13.64 6.94
CA CYS A 270 4.15 13.52 6.23
C CYS A 270 5.33 13.55 7.20
N PRO A 271 5.48 12.56 8.11
CA PRO A 271 6.65 12.51 8.98
C PRO A 271 7.93 12.49 8.13
N ILE A 272 8.93 13.24 8.58
CA ILE A 272 10.28 13.16 8.01
C ILE A 272 10.93 11.88 8.52
N VAL A 273 11.38 11.03 7.61
CA VAL A 273 12.01 9.73 7.89
C VAL A 273 13.25 9.55 7.05
N ASN A 274 14.13 8.66 7.51
CA ASN A 274 15.25 8.18 6.70
C ASN A 274 14.76 7.09 5.75
N TRP A 275 15.40 7.01 4.58
CA TRP A 275 15.25 5.87 3.70
C TRP A 275 15.77 4.60 4.37
N TYR A 276 15.16 3.46 4.05
CA TYR A 276 15.72 2.16 4.33
C TYR A 276 15.75 1.33 3.04
N PRO A 277 16.89 0.69 2.74
CA PRO A 277 17.02 -0.11 1.54
C PRO A 277 16.65 -1.57 1.80
N THR A 278 16.19 -2.22 0.75
CA THR A 278 15.96 -3.67 0.66
C THR A 278 16.51 -4.19 -0.66
N PRO A 279 17.05 -5.41 -0.73
CA PRO A 279 17.57 -5.97 -1.97
C PRO A 279 16.51 -5.98 -3.08
N ALA A 280 16.90 -5.59 -4.30
CA ALA A 280 16.09 -5.84 -5.48
C ALA A 280 15.98 -7.35 -5.75
N GLY A 281 14.86 -7.78 -6.34
CA GLY A 281 14.61 -9.16 -6.71
C GLY A 281 15.33 -9.51 -8.00
N ASP A 282 15.55 -10.80 -8.25
CA ASP A 282 16.25 -11.27 -9.44
C ASP A 282 15.48 -11.00 -10.75
N ASP A 283 14.17 -10.79 -10.67
CA ASP A 283 13.31 -10.39 -11.80
C ASP A 283 13.32 -8.88 -12.07
N GLY A 284 14.11 -8.12 -11.30
CA GLY A 284 14.18 -6.67 -11.37
C GLY A 284 12.96 -5.95 -10.82
N SER A 285 12.12 -6.66 -10.04
CA SER A 285 11.23 -6.02 -9.07
C SER A 285 12.02 -5.34 -7.98
#